data_AF-A0A2A2JWW9-F1
#
_entry.id   AF-A0A2A2JWW9-F1
#
_cell.length_a   1.000
_cell.length_b   1.000
_cell.length_c   1.000
_cell.angle_alpha   90.00
_cell.angle_beta   90.00
_cell.angle_gamma   90.00
#
_symmetry.space_group_name_H-M   'P 1'
#
loop_
_entity.id
_entity.type
_entity.pdbx_description
1 polymer ?
#
loop_
_entity_poly.entity_id
_entity_poly.type
_entity_poly.pdbx_seq_one_letter_code
_entity_poly.pdbx_strand_id
1 'polypeptide(L)'
;MMHRFILLVLVLIIELIFSLPDRPQFPTKEVCELYKIRCQEKLQLKNCKERSEECVLYAENGLNVTWSFCMYANEDNIHACRQRILIDYEIIKNVIQKNQFNYVPI
;
A
#
# COMPACT_ATOMS: atom_id res chain seq x y z
N MET A 1 -9.12 -16.37 -37.94
CA MET A 1 -9.12 -17.35 -36.83
C MET A 1 -8.20 -16.89 -35.68
N MET A 2 -6.95 -16.48 -35.96
CA MET A 2 -5.97 -16.01 -34.96
C MET A 2 -6.43 -14.82 -34.09
N HIS A 3 -7.13 -13.81 -34.64
CA HIS A 3 -7.59 -12.65 -33.86
C HIS A 3 -8.66 -12.99 -32.81
N ARG A 4 -9.54 -13.96 -33.09
CA ARG A 4 -10.56 -14.40 -32.13
C ARG A 4 -9.94 -15.16 -30.96
N PHE A 5 -8.85 -15.89 -31.22
CA PHE A 5 -8.09 -16.58 -30.19
C PHE A 5 -7.34 -15.60 -29.28
N ILE A 6 -6.72 -14.57 -29.86
CA ILE A 6 -6.05 -13.50 -29.10
C ILE A 6 -7.05 -12.75 -28.21
N LEU A 7 -8.24 -12.40 -28.73
CA LEU A 7 -9.31 -11.78 -27.95
C LEU A 7 -9.77 -12.65 -26.78
N LEU A 8 -9.97 -13.96 -27.02
CA LEU A 8 -10.34 -14.91 -25.96
C LEU A 8 -9.26 -15.01 -24.87
N VAL A 9 -7.98 -15.06 -25.25
CA VAL A 9 -6.86 -15.09 -24.31
C VAL A 9 -6.80 -13.80 -23.49
N LEU A 10 -7.01 -12.63 -24.11
CA LEU A 10 -7.04 -11.35 -23.39
C LEU A 10 -8.18 -11.27 -22.39
N VAL A 11 -9.39 -11.73 -22.76
CA VAL A 11 -10.54 -11.76 -21.84
C VAL A 11 -10.26 -12.69 -20.66
N LEU A 12 -9.69 -13.87 -20.91
CA LEU A 12 -9.29 -14.82 -19.86
C LEU A 12 -8.24 -14.25 -18.91
N ILE A 13 -7.23 -13.55 -19.43
CA ILE A 13 -6.20 -12.87 -18.62
C ILE A 13 -6.85 -11.78 -17.76
N ILE A 14 -7.76 -11.00 -18.34
CA ILE A 14 -8.48 -9.94 -17.64
C ILE A 14 -9.33 -10.52 -16.50
N GLU A 15 -10.09 -11.58 -16.74
CA GLU A 15 -10.88 -12.25 -15.69
C GLU A 15 -10.00 -12.85 -14.58
N LEU A 16 -8.84 -13.43 -14.93
CA LEU A 16 -7.88 -13.92 -13.94
C LEU A 16 -7.33 -12.78 -13.06
N ILE A 17 -7.02 -11.63 -13.65
CA ILE A 17 -6.53 -10.45 -12.90
C ILE A 17 -7.64 -9.90 -11.97
N PHE A 18 -8.89 -9.84 -12.44
CA PHE A 18 -10.02 -9.37 -11.63
C PHE A 18 -10.49 -10.37 -10.57
N SER A 19 -10.05 -11.64 -10.63
CA SER A 19 -10.36 -12.64 -9.62
C SER A 19 -9.49 -12.53 -8.37
N LEU A 20 -8.39 -11.75 -8.41
CA LEU A 20 -7.58 -11.51 -7.24
C LEU A 20 -8.32 -10.60 -6.24
N PRO A 21 -8.36 -10.98 -4.96
CA PRO A 21 -9.04 -10.19 -3.94
C PRO A 21 -8.38 -8.82 -3.78
N ASP A 22 -9.22 -7.80 -3.64
CA ASP A 22 -8.77 -6.46 -3.31
C ASP A 22 -8.05 -6.43 -1.95
N ARG A 23 -6.99 -5.62 -1.89
CA ARG A 23 -6.29 -5.31 -0.66
C ARG A 23 -7.25 -4.64 0.35
N PRO A 24 -7.18 -4.98 1.64
CA PRO A 24 -7.88 -4.23 2.68
C PRO A 24 -7.50 -2.74 2.66
N GLN A 25 -8.50 -1.88 2.85
CA GLN A 25 -8.30 -0.44 2.97
C GLN A 25 -7.89 -0.08 4.39
N PHE A 26 -6.94 0.86 4.51
CA PHE A 26 -6.40 1.34 5.78
C PHE A 26 -6.50 2.88 5.85
N PRO A 27 -6.66 3.48 7.03
CA PRO A 27 -6.79 4.93 7.18
C PRO A 27 -5.43 5.66 7.11
N THR A 28 -4.64 5.36 6.07
CA THR A 28 -3.29 5.93 5.83
C THR A 28 -3.31 7.46 5.73
N LYS A 29 -4.29 8.01 5.02
CA LYS A 29 -4.48 9.47 4.88
C LYS A 29 -4.69 10.15 6.22
N GLU A 30 -5.48 9.54 7.11
CA GLU A 30 -5.73 10.06 8.44
C GLU A 30 -4.45 10.04 9.29
N VAL A 31 -3.70 8.93 9.26
CA VAL A 31 -2.41 8.81 9.95
C VAL A 31 -1.41 9.87 9.46
N CYS A 32 -1.36 10.13 8.15
CA CYS A 32 -0.45 11.11 7.56
C CYS A 32 -0.87 12.57 7.79
N GLU A 33 -2.17 12.85 7.97
CA GLU A 33 -2.63 14.18 8.38
C GLU A 33 -2.31 14.43 9.87
N LEU A 34 -2.50 13.43 10.74
CA LEU A 34 -2.04 13.51 12.13
C LEU A 34 -0.53 13.72 12.24
N TYR A 35 0.24 13.06 11.37
CA TYR A 35 1.67 13.31 11.26
C TYR A 35 1.97 14.75 10.83
N LYS A 36 1.23 15.32 9.87
CA LYS A 36 1.41 16.71 9.41
C LYS A 36 1.22 17.72 10.53
N ILE A 37 0.14 17.55 11.31
CA ILE A 37 -0.13 18.39 12.49
C ILE A 37 1.05 18.29 13.48
N ARG A 38 1.46 17.07 13.84
CA ARG A 38 2.61 16.86 14.73
C ARG A 38 3.91 17.43 14.15
N CYS A 39 4.11 17.34 12.84
CA CYS A 39 5.28 17.87 12.15
C CYS A 39 5.35 19.39 12.34
N GLN A 40 4.23 20.09 12.20
CA GLN A 40 4.14 21.54 12.37
C GLN A 40 4.30 21.96 13.83
N GLU A 41 3.60 21.29 14.74
CA GLU A 41 3.52 21.70 16.15
C GLU A 41 4.71 21.25 16.99
N LYS A 42 5.20 20.02 16.77
CA LYS A 42 6.19 19.37 17.65
C LYS A 42 7.56 19.23 17.01
N LEU A 43 7.62 18.85 15.73
CA LEU A 43 8.90 18.65 15.04
C LEU A 43 9.45 19.94 14.43
N GLN A 44 8.57 20.94 14.22
CA GLN A 44 8.90 22.25 13.64
C GLN A 44 9.71 22.16 12.33
N LEU A 45 9.43 21.14 11.51
CA LEU A 45 10.06 21.00 10.21
C LEU A 45 9.45 22.00 9.22
N LYS A 46 10.26 22.50 8.30
CA LYS A 46 9.82 23.51 7.32
C LYS A 46 9.00 22.91 6.17
N ASN A 47 9.14 21.61 5.90
CA ASN A 47 8.56 20.91 4.75
C ASN A 47 7.43 19.93 5.13
N CYS A 48 6.63 20.25 6.16
CA CYS A 48 5.60 19.33 6.67
C CYS A 48 4.52 18.93 5.65
N LYS A 49 4.23 19.80 4.67
CA LYS A 49 3.30 19.47 3.57
C LYS A 49 3.88 18.35 2.69
N GLU A 50 5.07 18.55 2.15
CA GLU A 50 5.79 17.54 1.36
C GLU A 50 5.97 16.23 2.14
N ARG A 51 6.36 16.31 3.41
CA ARG A 51 6.52 15.13 4.28
C ARG A 51 5.21 14.37 4.50
N SER A 52 4.07 15.05 4.51
CA SER A 52 2.76 14.41 4.64
C SER A 52 2.35 13.70 3.35
N GLU A 53 2.63 14.31 2.20
CA GLU A 53 2.44 13.69 0.88
C GLU A 53 3.35 12.44 0.73
N GLU A 54 4.61 12.57 1.14
CA GLU A 54 5.58 11.47 1.21
C GLU A 54 5.10 10.34 2.13
N CYS A 55 4.52 10.67 3.29
CA CYS A 55 3.95 9.68 4.21
C CYS A 55 2.84 8.85 3.53
N VAL A 56 1.97 9.47 2.76
CA VAL A 56 0.89 8.77 2.03
C VAL A 56 1.49 7.82 1.01
N LEU A 57 2.46 8.28 0.22
CA LEU A 57 3.14 7.45 -0.78
C LEU A 57 3.86 6.26 -0.13
N TYR A 58 4.59 6.51 0.96
CA TYR A 58 5.27 5.48 1.74
C TYR A 58 4.31 4.41 2.25
N ALA A 59 3.21 4.82 2.90
CA ALA A 59 2.25 3.91 3.50
C ALA A 59 1.50 3.09 2.44
N GLU A 60 0.97 3.75 1.40
CA GLU A 60 0.23 3.07 0.34
C GLU A 60 1.11 2.11 -0.45
N ASN A 61 2.33 2.53 -0.81
CA ASN A 61 3.24 1.66 -1.53
C ASN A 61 3.66 0.46 -0.68
N GLY A 62 4.02 0.67 0.59
CA GLY A 62 4.37 -0.42 1.50
C GLY A 62 3.26 -1.46 1.63
N LEU A 63 2.01 -1.01 1.82
CA LEU A 63 0.86 -1.91 1.92
C LEU A 63 0.54 -2.63 0.60
N ASN A 64 0.68 -1.96 -0.55
CA ASN A 64 0.50 -2.59 -1.86
C ASN A 64 1.54 -3.67 -2.12
N VAL A 65 2.81 -3.41 -1.79
CA VAL A 65 3.90 -4.38 -1.92
C VAL A 65 3.67 -5.57 -0.98
N THR A 66 3.36 -5.33 0.30
CA THR A 66 3.02 -6.40 1.25
C THR A 66 1.90 -7.28 0.73
N TRP A 67 0.81 -6.68 0.24
CA TRP A 67 -0.32 -7.43 -0.30
C TRP A 67 0.08 -8.29 -1.49
N SER A 68 0.66 -7.66 -2.51
CA SER A 68 1.00 -8.30 -3.78
C SER A 68 2.00 -9.43 -3.56
N PHE A 69 3.03 -9.18 -2.75
CA PHE A 69 4.04 -10.18 -2.42
C PHE A 69 3.45 -11.33 -1.62
N CYS A 70 2.59 -11.06 -0.63
CA CYS A 70 1.98 -12.12 0.16
C CYS A 70 1.07 -13.01 -0.69
N MET A 71 0.20 -12.41 -1.50
CA MET A 71 -0.72 -13.14 -2.38
C MET A 71 0.07 -14.04 -3.34
N TYR A 72 1.14 -13.50 -3.95
CA TYR A 72 2.05 -14.27 -4.79
C TYR A 72 2.76 -15.41 -4.04
N ALA A 73 3.30 -15.14 -2.85
CA ALA A 73 4.11 -16.10 -2.10
C ALA A 73 3.29 -17.18 -1.37
N ASN A 74 1.99 -16.99 -1.17
CA ASN A 74 1.13 -17.88 -0.38
C ASN A 74 -0.02 -18.46 -1.19
N GLU A 75 0.13 -18.63 -2.50
CA GLU A 75 -0.87 -19.25 -3.39
C GLU A 75 -2.27 -18.64 -3.19
N ASP A 76 -2.34 -17.31 -3.14
CA ASP A 76 -3.58 -16.55 -2.93
C ASP A 76 -4.32 -16.85 -1.60
N ASN A 77 -3.61 -17.29 -0.55
CA ASN A 77 -4.18 -17.44 0.79
C ASN A 77 -4.55 -16.09 1.42
N ILE A 78 -5.77 -15.64 1.12
CA ILE A 78 -6.34 -14.36 1.53
C ILE A 78 -6.30 -14.18 3.04
N HIS A 79 -6.60 -15.23 3.80
CA HIS A 79 -6.68 -15.14 5.26
C HIS A 79 -5.29 -14.84 5.85
N ALA A 80 -4.26 -15.58 5.43
CA ALA A 80 -2.89 -15.33 5.84
C ALA A 80 -2.43 -13.91 5.45
N CYS A 81 -2.76 -13.49 4.21
CA CYS A 81 -2.35 -12.18 3.73
C CYS A 81 -3.07 -11.01 4.39
N ARG A 82 -4.34 -11.18 4.80
CA ARG A 82 -5.05 -10.21 5.64
C ARG A 82 -4.37 -10.02 7.00
N GLN A 83 -3.95 -11.11 7.65
CA GLN A 83 -3.23 -10.99 8.92
C GLN A 83 -1.88 -10.32 8.73
N ARG A 84 -1.16 -10.69 7.66
CA ARG A 84 0.15 -10.10 7.37
C ARG A 84 0.07 -8.59 7.12
N ILE A 85 -0.87 -8.15 6.30
CA ILE A 85 -0.99 -6.73 5.98
C ILE A 85 -1.47 -5.89 7.17
N LEU A 86 -2.27 -6.46 8.08
CA LEU A 86 -2.60 -5.81 9.35
C LEU A 86 -1.35 -5.56 10.22
N ILE A 87 -0.46 -6.54 10.30
CA ILE A 87 0.81 -6.41 11.03
C ILE A 87 1.68 -5.32 10.38
N ASP A 88 1.86 -5.37 9.06
CA ASP A 88 2.70 -4.40 8.35
C ASP A 88 2.10 -2.98 8.41
N TYR A 89 0.77 -2.83 8.44
CA TYR A 89 0.12 -1.54 8.68
C TYR A 89 0.49 -0.95 10.03
N GLU A 90 0.45 -1.73 11.12
CA GLU A 90 0.85 -1.23 12.45
C GLU A 90 2.35 -0.91 12.51
N ILE A 91 3.20 -1.66 11.79
CA ILE A 91 4.63 -1.34 11.65
C ILE A 91 4.80 0.01 10.94
N ILE A 92 4.16 0.20 9.78
CA ILE A 92 4.20 1.44 9.00
C ILE A 92 3.74 2.63 9.84
N LYS A 93 2.61 2.49 10.54
CA LYS A 93 2.07 3.51 11.44
C LYS A 93 3.06 3.87 12.55
N ASN A 94 3.71 2.89 13.16
CA ASN A 94 4.75 3.13 14.17
C ASN A 94 5.96 3.87 13.59
N VAL A 95 6.41 3.53 12.38
CA VAL A 95 7.52 4.21 11.69
C VAL A 95 7.16 5.67 11.39
N ILE A 96 5.93 5.93 10.92
CA ILE A 96 5.39 7.29 10.69
C ILE A 96 5.38 8.08 12.01
N GLN A 97 4.84 7.49 13.07
CA GLN A 97 4.81 8.10 14.40
C GLN A 97 6.20 8.38 14.96
N LYS A 98 7.23 7.64 14.56
CA LYS A 98 8.62 7.91 14.97
C LYS A 98 9.34 8.89 14.04
N ASN A 99 8.69 9.40 13.00
CA ASN A 99 9.31 10.23 11.97
C ASN A 99 10.48 9.51 11.27
N GLN A 100 10.40 8.18 11.15
CA GLN A 100 11.47 7.31 10.64
C GLN A 100 11.22 6.82 9.20
N PHE A 101 10.15 7.29 8.57
CA PHE A 101 9.85 6.96 7.18
C PHE A 101 10.67 7.84 6.24
N ASN A 102 11.07 7.23 5.13
CA ASN A 102 11.67 7.86 3.97
C ASN A 102 11.13 7.13 2.74
N TYR A 103 10.65 7.88 1.75
CA TYR A 103 10.18 7.34 0.48
C TYR A 103 11.18 7.65 -0.62
N VAL A 104 11.83 6.61 -1.13
CA VAL A 104 12.63 6.70 -2.36
C VAL A 104 11.77 6.09 -3.47
N PRO A 105 11.28 6.89 -4.44
CA PRO A 105 10.58 6.33 -5.59
C PRO A 105 11.53 5.38 -6.33
N ILE A 106 11.08 4.14 -6.54
CA ILE A 106 11.79 3.11 -7.30
C ILE A 106 11.44 3.26 -8.78
#